data_AF-A0A661U2R3-F1
#
_entry.id   AF-A0A661U2R3-F1
#
_cell.length_a   1.000
_cell.length_b   1.000
_cell.length_c   1.000
_cell.angle_alpha   90.00
_cell.angle_beta   90.00
_cell.angle_gamma   90.00
#
_symmetry.space_group_name_H-M   'P 1'
#
loop_
_entity.id
_entity.type
_entity.pdbx_description
1 polymer ?
#
loop_
_entity_poly.entity_id
_entity_poly.type
_entity_poly.pdbx_seq_one_letter_code
_entity_poly.pdbx_strand_id
1 'polypeptide(L)'
;ISTIAAITILGRVARRVAEHETKLIVPNYDPVVMLVEQEVVKQAYLEAGHPDAYSDDIVFYITTRQFSYVAAVDGIMVREKPAANFFMGYYFAESLILAETGAATGAIQIAGTDAVTQLPFFITACDYTLIGEELYAASAYLSKDPLQLGTLKAQDYMKLAIAVIMGIGIITATFGLNWFQRLFVAR
;
A
#
# COMPACT_ATOMS: atom_id res chain seq x y z
N ILE A 1 -6.19 -4.97 -7.23
CA ILE A 1 -6.87 -4.69 -5.94
C ILE A 1 -6.00 -3.74 -5.12
N SER A 2 -4.70 -4.05 -4.96
CA SER A 2 -3.71 -3.16 -4.34
C SER A 2 -3.71 -1.71 -4.86
N THR A 3 -3.95 -1.47 -6.15
CA THR A 3 -4.09 -0.11 -6.72
C THR A 3 -5.22 0.70 -6.06
N ILE A 4 -6.38 0.09 -5.82
CA ILE A 4 -7.52 0.79 -5.20
C ILE A 4 -7.21 1.13 -3.73
N ALA A 5 -6.51 0.23 -3.03
CA ALA A 5 -6.04 0.47 -1.67
C ALA A 5 -5.01 1.62 -1.65
N ALA A 6 -4.08 1.65 -2.61
CA ALA A 6 -3.11 2.71 -2.78
C ALA A 6 -3.75 4.08 -3.04
N ILE A 7 -4.76 4.15 -3.92
CA ILE A 7 -5.52 5.39 -4.20
C ILE A 7 -6.23 5.90 -2.94
N THR A 8 -6.76 4.99 -2.11
CA THR A 8 -7.39 5.37 -0.83
C THR A 8 -6.37 6.00 0.13
N ILE A 9 -5.17 5.42 0.20
CA ILE A 9 -4.05 5.98 0.99
C ILE A 9 -3.62 7.33 0.41
N LEU A 10 -3.52 7.45 -0.93
CA LEU A 10 -3.19 8.71 -1.62
C LEU A 10 -4.17 9.82 -1.24
N GLY A 11 -5.49 9.56 -1.24
CA GLY A 11 -6.48 10.56 -0.81
C GLY A 11 -6.22 11.08 0.60
N ARG A 12 -5.84 10.19 1.53
CA ARG A 12 -5.47 10.61 2.90
C ARG A 12 -4.19 11.43 2.93
N VAL A 13 -3.16 11.02 2.18
CA VAL A 13 -1.88 11.74 2.08
C VAL A 13 -2.11 13.12 1.46
N ALA A 14 -2.84 13.21 0.35
CA ALA A 14 -3.16 14.45 -0.34
C ALA A 14 -3.91 15.44 0.57
N ARG A 15 -4.87 14.95 1.37
CA ARG A 15 -5.55 15.78 2.36
C ARG A 15 -4.58 16.36 3.40
N ARG A 16 -3.64 15.55 3.91
CA ARG A 16 -2.62 16.03 4.86
C ARG A 16 -1.66 17.02 4.20
N VAL A 17 -1.27 16.77 2.96
CA VAL A 17 -0.43 17.69 2.18
C VAL A 17 -1.13 19.04 2.03
N ALA A 18 -2.43 19.04 1.69
CA ALA A 18 -3.24 20.25 1.58
C ALA A 18 -3.39 20.99 2.93
N GLU A 19 -3.68 20.28 4.02
CA GLU A 19 -3.77 20.84 5.37
C GLU A 19 -2.45 21.50 5.86
N HIS A 20 -1.31 21.06 5.30
CA HIS A 20 0.02 21.59 5.64
C HIS A 20 0.63 22.46 4.53
N GLU A 21 -0.10 22.74 3.46
CA GLU A 21 0.35 23.54 2.31
C GLU A 21 1.71 23.10 1.75
N THR A 22 1.94 21.78 1.70
CA THR A 22 3.16 21.18 1.16
C THR A 22 3.02 20.81 -0.32
N LYS A 23 4.14 20.51 -0.99
CA LYS A 23 4.13 20.07 -2.39
C LYS A 23 3.82 18.57 -2.48
N LEU A 24 2.91 18.19 -3.38
CA LEU A 24 2.63 16.81 -3.76
C LEU A 24 3.02 16.58 -5.22
N ILE A 25 3.60 15.41 -5.51
CA ILE A 25 4.00 14.99 -6.85
C ILE A 25 3.55 13.54 -7.01
N VAL A 26 2.68 13.25 -7.98
CA VAL A 26 2.10 11.92 -8.18
C VAL A 26 2.33 11.47 -9.63
N PRO A 27 3.52 10.93 -9.93
CA PRO A 27 3.79 10.38 -11.25
C PRO A 27 2.99 9.10 -11.48
N ASN A 28 2.43 8.94 -12.68
CA ASN A 28 1.57 7.82 -13.03
C ASN A 28 2.10 6.98 -14.21
N TYR A 29 2.04 5.66 -14.05
CA TYR A 29 2.37 4.69 -15.08
C TYR A 29 1.19 4.40 -16.02
N ASP A 30 -0.04 4.43 -15.50
CA ASP A 30 -1.26 4.12 -16.24
C ASP A 30 -2.14 5.39 -16.36
N PRO A 31 -2.53 5.81 -17.57
CA PRO A 31 -3.31 7.03 -17.76
C PRO A 31 -4.76 6.92 -17.24
N VAL A 32 -5.32 5.71 -17.13
CA VAL A 32 -6.65 5.49 -16.55
C VAL A 32 -6.59 5.67 -15.03
N VAL A 33 -5.56 5.13 -14.39
CA VAL A 33 -5.33 5.31 -12.94
C VAL A 33 -5.09 6.78 -12.63
N MET A 34 -4.29 7.48 -13.45
CA MET A 34 -4.04 8.92 -13.32
C MET A 34 -5.33 9.74 -13.23
N LEU A 35 -6.32 9.47 -14.08
CA LEU A 35 -7.59 10.21 -14.07
C LEU A 35 -8.37 10.00 -12.75
N VAL A 36 -8.32 8.80 -12.19
CA VAL A 36 -8.93 8.51 -10.89
C VAL A 36 -8.18 9.22 -9.77
N GLU A 37 -6.84 9.19 -9.80
CA GLU A 37 -6.00 9.85 -8.82
C GLU A 37 -6.15 11.38 -8.86
N GLN A 38 -6.28 11.99 -10.04
CA GLN A 38 -6.58 13.42 -10.19
C GLN A 38 -7.85 13.81 -9.44
N GLU A 39 -8.94 13.06 -9.63
CA GLU A 39 -10.20 13.35 -8.94
C GLU A 39 -10.07 13.13 -7.43
N VAL A 40 -9.40 12.06 -6.99
CA VAL A 40 -9.18 11.78 -5.57
C VAL A 40 -8.35 12.88 -4.89
N VAL A 41 -7.27 13.34 -5.53
CA VAL A 41 -6.42 14.42 -5.01
C VAL A 41 -7.22 15.73 -4.98
N LYS A 42 -7.95 16.05 -6.06
CA LYS A 42 -8.81 17.25 -6.12
C LYS A 42 -9.86 17.28 -5.01
N GLN A 43 -10.56 16.17 -4.78
CA GLN A 43 -11.53 16.05 -3.69
C GLN A 43 -10.85 16.18 -2.32
N ALA A 44 -9.67 15.59 -2.14
CA ALA A 44 -8.92 15.70 -0.89
C ALA A 44 -8.54 17.16 -0.56
N TYR A 45 -8.13 17.95 -1.55
CA TYR A 45 -7.85 19.39 -1.40
C TYR A 45 -9.13 20.19 -1.10
N LEU A 46 -10.25 19.87 -1.76
CA LEU A 46 -11.54 20.50 -1.50
C LEU A 46 -12.02 20.23 -0.06
N GLU A 47 -11.95 18.99 0.40
CA GLU A 47 -12.32 18.61 1.77
C GLU A 47 -11.40 19.21 2.83
N ALA A 48 -10.14 19.46 2.49
CA ALA A 48 -9.18 20.16 3.35
C ALA A 48 -9.44 21.68 3.42
N GLY A 49 -10.34 22.22 2.58
CA GLY A 49 -10.63 23.65 2.52
C GLY A 49 -9.62 24.47 1.72
N HIS A 50 -8.75 23.83 0.93
CA HIS A 50 -7.70 24.48 0.12
C HIS A 50 -7.84 24.16 -1.39
N PRO A 51 -9.02 24.38 -2.01
CA PRO A 51 -9.25 24.02 -3.41
C PRO A 51 -8.40 24.83 -4.40
N ASP A 52 -7.97 26.03 -4.01
CA ASP A 52 -7.12 26.94 -4.78
C ASP A 52 -5.64 26.50 -4.81
N ALA A 53 -5.21 25.66 -3.87
CA ALA A 53 -3.88 25.05 -3.86
C ALA A 53 -3.75 23.82 -4.78
N TYR A 54 -4.86 23.32 -5.33
CA TYR A 54 -4.85 22.20 -6.27
C TYR A 54 -4.44 22.65 -7.69
N SER A 55 -3.61 21.84 -8.36
CA SER A 55 -3.27 21.99 -9.78
C SER A 55 -3.31 20.63 -10.48
N ASP A 56 -3.73 20.60 -11.74
CA ASP A 56 -3.71 19.38 -12.56
C ASP A 56 -2.28 18.86 -12.81
N ASP A 57 -1.26 19.69 -12.57
CA ASP A 57 0.16 19.30 -12.66
C ASP A 57 0.63 18.45 -11.46
N ILE A 58 -0.16 18.32 -10.40
CA ILE A 58 0.19 17.48 -9.23
C ILE A 58 0.22 16.00 -9.64
N VAL A 59 -0.73 15.57 -10.45
CA VAL A 59 -0.93 14.18 -10.87
C VAL A 59 -0.80 14.09 -12.39
N PHE A 60 0.26 13.45 -12.88
CA PHE A 60 0.59 13.44 -14.30
C PHE A 60 1.10 12.09 -14.77
N TYR A 61 0.84 11.80 -16.05
CA TYR A 61 1.29 10.59 -16.72
C TYR A 61 2.73 10.74 -17.22
N ILE A 62 3.53 9.68 -17.05
CA ILE A 62 4.89 9.60 -17.60
C ILE A 62 4.90 8.69 -18.83
N THR A 63 4.71 7.38 -18.62
CA THR A 63 4.81 6.35 -19.66
C THR A 63 4.37 4.99 -19.11
N THR A 64 3.81 4.15 -19.98
CA THR A 64 3.52 2.74 -19.72
C THR A 64 4.73 1.81 -19.98
N ARG A 65 5.93 2.36 -20.22
CA ARG A 65 7.16 1.56 -20.39
C ARG A 65 7.89 1.48 -19.06
N GLN A 66 7.90 0.28 -18.46
CA GLN A 66 8.41 -0.02 -17.11
C GLN A 66 9.70 0.73 -16.74
N PHE A 67 10.83 0.47 -17.40
CA PHE A 67 12.10 1.13 -17.04
C PHE A 67 12.18 2.61 -17.41
N SER A 68 11.41 3.05 -18.42
CA SER A 68 11.31 4.48 -18.75
C SER A 68 10.56 5.24 -17.67
N TYR A 69 9.52 4.63 -17.08
CA TYR A 69 8.80 5.17 -15.93
C TYR A 69 9.75 5.30 -14.74
N VAL A 70 10.47 4.23 -14.40
CA VAL A 70 11.42 4.19 -13.28
C VAL A 70 12.49 5.27 -13.43
N ALA A 71 13.16 5.34 -14.58
CA ALA A 71 14.20 6.35 -14.81
C ALA A 71 13.67 7.79 -14.70
N ALA A 72 12.42 8.02 -15.09
CA ALA A 72 11.80 9.34 -14.96
C ALA A 72 11.50 9.67 -13.48
N VAL A 73 10.92 8.74 -12.72
CA VAL A 73 10.64 8.91 -11.28
C VAL A 73 11.95 9.06 -10.49
N ASP A 74 12.97 8.27 -10.76
CA ASP A 74 14.31 8.41 -10.18
C ASP A 74 14.89 9.81 -10.43
N GLY A 75 14.79 10.28 -11.68
CA GLY A 75 15.20 11.63 -12.04
C GLY A 75 14.43 12.71 -11.28
N ILE A 76 13.13 12.52 -11.06
CA ILE A 76 12.30 13.43 -10.24
C ILE A 76 12.82 13.42 -8.79
N MET A 77 13.01 12.25 -8.18
CA MET A 77 13.49 12.14 -6.80
C MET A 77 14.83 12.85 -6.60
N VAL A 78 15.79 12.68 -7.53
CA VAL A 78 17.12 13.29 -7.43
C VAL A 78 17.09 14.82 -7.58
N ARG A 79 16.18 15.36 -8.42
CA ARG A 79 16.06 16.81 -8.65
C ARG A 79 15.25 17.51 -7.57
N GLU A 80 14.07 16.96 -7.26
CA GLU A 80 13.10 17.57 -6.34
C GLU A 80 13.46 17.30 -4.88
N LYS A 81 14.19 16.22 -4.59
CA LYS A 81 14.60 15.80 -3.24
C LYS A 81 13.42 15.83 -2.24
N PRO A 82 12.36 15.05 -2.51
CA PRO A 82 11.18 15.04 -1.66
C PRO A 82 11.54 14.62 -0.22
N ALA A 83 10.85 15.18 0.77
CA ALA A 83 11.07 14.82 2.16
C ALA A 83 10.61 13.39 2.49
N ALA A 84 9.61 12.88 1.78
CA ALA A 84 9.12 11.52 1.90
C ALA A 84 8.61 10.97 0.56
N ASN A 85 8.83 9.69 0.29
CA ASN A 85 8.16 8.98 -0.81
C ASN A 85 7.24 7.88 -0.28
N PHE A 86 6.14 7.69 -1.00
CA PHE A 86 5.16 6.66 -0.73
C PHE A 86 5.09 5.69 -1.91
N PHE A 87 5.46 4.42 -1.67
CA PHE A 87 5.41 3.35 -2.67
C PHE A 87 4.28 2.38 -2.32
N MET A 88 3.07 2.63 -2.83
CA MET A 88 1.88 1.84 -2.49
C MET A 88 1.37 1.08 -3.71
N GLY A 89 1.39 -0.25 -3.64
CA GLY A 89 0.89 -1.12 -4.71
C GLY A 89 1.92 -2.11 -5.24
N TYR A 90 1.99 -2.22 -6.57
CA TYR A 90 2.78 -3.24 -7.27
C TYR A 90 3.80 -2.57 -8.20
N TYR A 91 5.07 -2.97 -8.10
CA TYR A 91 6.23 -2.28 -8.71
C TYR A 91 7.29 -3.26 -9.26
N PHE A 92 6.90 -4.48 -9.65
CA PHE A 92 7.77 -5.56 -10.12
C PHE A 92 9.20 -5.56 -9.51
N ALA A 93 10.25 -5.64 -10.34
CA ALA A 93 11.64 -5.64 -9.91
C ALA A 93 12.19 -4.21 -9.66
N GLU A 94 11.52 -3.19 -10.17
CA GLU A 94 11.89 -1.78 -10.00
C GLU A 94 11.67 -1.24 -8.60
N SER A 95 10.89 -1.94 -7.77
CA SER A 95 10.71 -1.64 -6.34
C SER A 95 12.03 -1.32 -5.63
N LEU A 96 13.08 -2.11 -5.84
CA LEU A 96 14.39 -1.84 -5.22
C LEU A 96 15.04 -0.57 -5.77
N ILE A 97 14.98 -0.35 -7.09
CA ILE A 97 15.64 0.79 -7.75
C ILE A 97 15.00 2.11 -7.28
N LEU A 98 13.67 2.14 -7.24
CA LEU A 98 12.91 3.30 -6.76
C LEU A 98 13.19 3.57 -5.27
N ALA A 99 13.18 2.51 -4.45
CA ALA A 99 13.41 2.62 -3.01
C ALA A 99 14.84 3.07 -2.67
N GLU A 100 15.86 2.49 -3.31
CA GLU A 100 17.26 2.89 -3.09
C GLU A 100 17.53 4.31 -3.59
N THR A 101 16.97 4.70 -4.73
CA THR A 101 17.14 6.06 -5.26
C THR A 101 16.56 7.10 -4.29
N GLY A 102 15.34 6.88 -3.79
CA GLY A 102 14.75 7.80 -2.82
C GLY A 102 15.46 7.79 -1.46
N ALA A 103 15.99 6.64 -1.01
CA ALA A 103 16.78 6.57 0.21
C ALA A 103 18.10 7.35 0.07
N ALA A 104 18.73 7.28 -1.10
CA ALA A 104 19.96 8.02 -1.40
C ALA A 104 19.77 9.54 -1.43
N THR A 105 18.55 10.05 -1.61
CA THR A 105 18.25 11.49 -1.48
C THR A 105 18.00 11.94 -0.04
N GLY A 106 17.91 11.00 0.91
CA GLY A 106 17.61 11.26 2.32
C GLY A 106 16.12 11.38 2.64
N ALA A 107 15.24 10.96 1.72
CA ALA A 107 13.79 10.97 1.93
C ALA A 107 13.36 9.85 2.88
N ILE A 108 12.33 10.10 3.70
CA ILE A 108 11.64 9.02 4.43
C ILE A 108 10.89 8.15 3.43
N GLN A 109 11.09 6.85 3.49
CA GLN A 109 10.52 5.90 2.56
C GLN A 109 9.41 5.09 3.24
N ILE A 110 8.19 5.21 2.73
CA ILE A 110 7.03 4.44 3.22
C ILE A 110 6.52 3.58 2.07
N ALA A 111 6.55 2.27 2.24
CA ALA A 111 6.13 1.33 1.22
C ALA A 111 4.96 0.46 1.68
N GLY A 112 4.23 -0.12 0.74
CA GLY A 112 3.20 -1.11 1.00
C GLY A 112 2.90 -1.92 -0.24
N THR A 113 3.03 -3.24 -0.14
CA THR A 113 2.78 -4.16 -1.26
C THR A 113 2.24 -5.49 -0.77
N ASP A 114 1.40 -6.12 -1.60
CA ASP A 114 0.91 -7.47 -1.39
C ASP A 114 1.73 -8.55 -2.13
N ALA A 115 2.76 -8.13 -2.85
CA ALA A 115 3.62 -9.02 -3.62
C ALA A 115 4.78 -9.56 -2.78
N VAL A 116 4.74 -10.86 -2.48
CA VAL A 116 5.78 -11.58 -1.73
C VAL A 116 7.17 -11.44 -2.35
N THR A 117 7.25 -11.34 -3.68
CA THR A 117 8.52 -11.18 -4.40
C THR A 117 9.14 -9.79 -4.28
N GLN A 118 8.36 -8.77 -3.89
CA GLN A 118 8.82 -7.38 -3.78
C GLN A 118 9.08 -6.95 -2.34
N LEU A 119 8.38 -7.60 -1.39
CA LEU A 119 8.50 -7.31 0.03
C LEU A 119 9.95 -7.24 0.54
N PRO A 120 10.87 -8.16 0.17
CA PRO A 120 12.24 -8.07 0.63
C PRO A 120 12.92 -6.75 0.24
N PHE A 121 12.65 -6.24 -0.97
CA PHE A 121 13.26 -5.00 -1.45
C PHE A 121 12.78 -3.78 -0.66
N PHE A 122 11.48 -3.68 -0.42
CA PHE A 122 10.93 -2.57 0.37
C PHE A 122 11.31 -2.68 1.85
N ILE A 123 11.31 -3.88 2.43
CA ILE A 123 11.72 -4.08 3.83
C ILE A 123 13.17 -3.64 4.04
N THR A 124 14.06 -3.88 3.07
CA THR A 124 15.48 -3.52 3.21
C THR A 124 15.77 -2.05 2.90
N ALA A 125 15.03 -1.44 1.98
CA ALA A 125 15.33 -0.11 1.46
C ALA A 125 14.37 1.00 1.94
N CYS A 126 13.34 0.66 2.72
CA CYS A 126 12.36 1.63 3.23
C CYS A 126 12.29 1.64 4.77
N ASP A 127 11.99 2.80 5.34
CA ASP A 127 11.86 2.98 6.80
C ASP A 127 10.62 2.26 7.36
N TYR A 128 9.52 2.29 6.62
CA TYR A 128 8.26 1.65 7.00
C TYR A 128 7.70 0.87 5.81
N THR A 129 7.38 -0.41 6.02
CA THR A 129 6.80 -1.26 4.97
C THR A 129 5.56 -1.97 5.47
N LEU A 130 4.42 -1.74 4.81
CA LEU A 130 3.19 -2.51 5.00
C LEU A 130 3.29 -3.84 4.25
N ILE A 131 3.11 -4.93 4.98
CA ILE A 131 3.32 -6.29 4.48
C ILE A 131 1.99 -6.95 4.13
N GLY A 132 1.75 -7.23 2.85
CA GLY A 132 0.64 -8.09 2.47
C GLY A 132 -0.71 -7.48 2.81
N GLU A 133 -1.36 -8.08 3.80
CA GLU A 133 -2.69 -7.68 4.28
C GLU A 133 -2.72 -6.34 5.01
N GLU A 134 -1.57 -5.87 5.51
CA GLU A 134 -1.48 -4.58 6.16
C GLU A 134 -1.81 -3.42 5.21
N LEU A 135 -1.51 -3.56 3.91
CA LEU A 135 -1.89 -2.58 2.88
C LEU A 135 -3.41 -2.43 2.78
N TYR A 136 -4.12 -3.56 2.79
CA TYR A 136 -5.58 -3.60 2.72
C TYR A 136 -6.23 -3.13 4.02
N ALA A 137 -5.66 -3.53 5.17
CA ALA A 137 -6.09 -3.07 6.47
C ALA A 137 -5.95 -1.54 6.57
N ALA A 138 -4.80 -0.98 6.20
CA ALA A 138 -4.57 0.46 6.21
C ALA A 138 -5.60 1.22 5.37
N SER A 139 -5.85 0.76 4.14
CA SER A 139 -6.91 1.32 3.28
C SER A 139 -8.29 1.28 3.95
N ALA A 140 -8.68 0.15 4.52
CA ALA A 140 -9.97 0.00 5.20
C ALA A 140 -10.11 0.91 6.44
N TYR A 141 -9.03 1.06 7.21
CA TYR A 141 -8.99 1.95 8.37
C TYR A 141 -9.07 3.42 7.96
N LEU A 142 -8.46 3.80 6.83
CA LEU A 142 -8.47 5.17 6.33
C LEU A 142 -9.81 5.54 5.68
N SER A 143 -10.41 4.64 4.88
CA SER A 143 -11.71 4.87 4.25
C SER A 143 -12.86 4.89 5.26
N LYS A 144 -12.69 4.23 6.41
CA LYS A 144 -13.74 4.02 7.44
C LYS A 144 -14.99 3.34 6.89
N ASP A 145 -14.86 2.60 5.79
CA ASP A 145 -15.96 1.85 5.18
C ASP A 145 -16.35 0.68 6.08
N PRO A 146 -17.59 0.65 6.63
CA PRO A 146 -18.04 -0.43 7.50
C PRO A 146 -17.95 -1.82 6.85
N LEU A 147 -18.10 -1.92 5.53
CA LEU A 147 -18.03 -3.18 4.81
C LEU A 147 -16.60 -3.73 4.78
N GLN A 148 -15.62 -2.87 4.47
CA GLN A 148 -14.21 -3.24 4.45
C GLN A 148 -13.72 -3.60 5.86
N LEU A 149 -14.07 -2.79 6.86
CA LEU A 149 -13.74 -3.05 8.26
C LEU A 149 -14.40 -4.33 8.79
N GLY A 150 -15.65 -4.60 8.41
CA GLY A 150 -16.35 -5.82 8.79
C GLY A 150 -15.69 -7.08 8.21
N THR A 151 -15.28 -6.99 6.94
CA THR A 151 -14.56 -8.08 6.25
C THR A 151 -13.23 -8.38 6.92
N LEU A 152 -12.46 -7.34 7.26
CA LEU A 152 -11.18 -7.49 7.97
C LEU A 152 -11.36 -8.20 9.32
N LYS A 153 -12.33 -7.75 10.13
CA LYS A 153 -12.63 -8.39 11.42
C LYS A 153 -13.05 -9.86 11.27
N ALA A 154 -13.92 -10.16 10.30
CA ALA A 154 -14.36 -11.52 10.05
C ALA A 154 -13.18 -12.43 9.67
N GLN A 155 -12.28 -11.93 8.83
CA GLN A 155 -11.06 -12.65 8.43
C GLN A 155 -10.17 -12.95 9.66
N ASP A 156 -9.98 -11.99 10.55
CA ASP A 156 -9.17 -12.16 11.76
C ASP A 156 -9.79 -13.18 12.74
N TYR A 157 -11.11 -13.12 12.97
CA TYR A 157 -11.80 -14.10 13.80
C TYR A 157 -11.72 -15.51 13.22
N MET A 158 -11.84 -15.65 11.89
CA MET A 158 -11.72 -16.95 11.23
C MET A 158 -10.30 -17.51 11.33
N LYS A 159 -9.26 -16.69 11.12
CA LYS A 159 -7.86 -17.10 11.34
C LYS A 159 -7.64 -17.55 12.77
N LEU A 160 -8.16 -16.82 13.76
CA LEU A 160 -8.06 -17.19 15.18
C LEU A 160 -8.75 -18.53 15.47
N ALA A 161 -9.97 -18.72 14.95
CA ALA A 161 -10.70 -19.99 15.09
C ALA A 161 -9.91 -21.16 14.50
N ILE A 162 -9.35 -20.98 13.29
CA ILE A 162 -8.50 -21.99 12.66
C ILE A 162 -7.23 -22.25 13.48
N ALA A 163 -6.58 -21.21 14.00
CA ALA A 163 -5.39 -21.35 14.85
C ALA A 163 -5.68 -22.14 16.13
N VAL A 164 -6.83 -21.90 16.77
CA VAL A 164 -7.28 -22.66 17.95
C VAL A 164 -7.54 -24.13 17.60
N ILE A 165 -8.26 -24.39 16.51
CA ILE A 165 -8.53 -25.76 16.02
C ILE A 165 -7.22 -26.49 15.72
N MET A 166 -6.28 -25.83 15.03
CA MET A 166 -4.94 -26.38 14.76
C MET A 166 -4.18 -26.67 16.06
N GLY A 167 -4.22 -25.76 17.03
CA GLY A 167 -3.59 -25.95 18.33
C GLY A 167 -4.11 -27.17 19.08
N ILE A 168 -5.44 -27.36 19.13
CA ILE A 168 -6.07 -28.56 19.71
C ILE A 168 -5.61 -29.82 18.97
N GLY A 169 -5.56 -29.77 17.63
CA GLY A 169 -5.06 -30.87 16.81
C GLY A 169 -3.61 -31.24 17.12
N ILE A 170 -2.72 -30.27 17.26
CA ILE A 170 -1.31 -30.49 17.58
C ILE A 170 -1.15 -31.09 18.99
N ILE A 171 -1.88 -30.58 19.98
CA ILE A 171 -1.82 -31.07 21.37
C ILE A 171 -2.31 -32.53 21.43
N THR A 172 -3.49 -32.80 20.88
CA THR A 172 -4.06 -34.16 20.90
C THR A 172 -3.19 -35.16 20.16
N ALA A 173 -2.60 -34.77 19.02
CA ALA A 173 -1.62 -35.58 18.29
C ALA A 173 -0.39 -35.92 19.14
N THR A 174 0.13 -34.94 19.88
CA THR A 174 1.35 -35.10 20.70
C THR A 174 1.15 -36.13 21.81
N PHE A 175 -0.07 -36.24 22.36
CA PHE A 175 -0.44 -37.25 23.35
C PHE A 175 -0.93 -38.58 22.74
N GLY A 176 -0.81 -38.77 21.42
CA GLY A 176 -1.23 -40.00 20.73
C GLY A 176 -2.76 -40.16 20.59
N LEU A 177 -3.52 -39.11 20.89
CA LEU A 177 -4.99 -39.09 20.86
C LEU A 177 -5.49 -38.65 19.48
N ASN A 178 -5.47 -39.56 18.50
CA ASN A 178 -5.79 -39.25 17.10
C ASN A 178 -7.31 -39.07 16.81
N TRP A 179 -8.17 -39.01 17.83
CA TRP A 179 -9.63 -38.89 17.64
C TRP A 179 -10.02 -37.57 16.97
N PHE A 180 -9.33 -36.48 17.32
CA PHE A 180 -9.63 -35.14 16.80
C PHE A 180 -9.28 -35.01 15.33
N GLN A 181 -8.15 -35.58 14.90
CA GLN A 181 -7.73 -35.58 13.49
C GLN A 181 -8.68 -36.40 12.60
N ARG A 182 -9.20 -37.51 13.13
CA ARG A 182 -10.16 -38.37 12.41
C ARG A 182 -11.46 -37.65 12.06
N LEU A 183 -11.80 -36.54 12.72
CA LEU A 183 -12.96 -35.71 12.36
C LEU A 183 -12.76 -34.95 11.04
N PHE A 184 -11.51 -34.68 10.64
CA PHE A 184 -11.17 -33.91 9.44
C PHE A 184 -10.71 -34.78 8.26
N VAL A 185 -10.55 -36.10 8.46
CA VAL A 185 -10.26 -37.03 7.38
C VAL A 185 -11.56 -37.29 6.61
N ALA A 186 -11.62 -36.80 5.38
CA ALA A 186 -12.70 -37.13 4.46
C ALA A 186 -12.72 -38.65 4.21
N ARG A 187 -13.90 -39.27 4.34
CA ARG A 187 -14.14 -40.66 3.93
C ARG A 187 -14.27 -40.77 2.43
#